data_AF-A0A9E3AK54-F1
#
_entry.id   AF-A0A9E3AK54-F1
#
_cell.length_a   1.000
_cell.length_b   1.000
_cell.length_c   1.000
_cell.angle_alpha   90.00
_cell.angle_beta   90.00
_cell.angle_gamma   90.00
#
_symmetry.space_group_name_H-M   'P 1'
#
loop_
_entity.id
_entity.type
_entity.pdbx_description
1 polymer ?
#
loop_
_entity_poly.entity_id
_entity_poly.type
_entity_poly.pdbx_seq_one_letter_code
_entity_poly.pdbx_strand_id
1 'polypeptide(L)' 'TVLAGQSLGLREVDEGIWLVSFMHYDLGYIDLEQKTLQTLDNPFGTRLSPMS' A
#
# COMPACT_ATOMS: atom_id res chain seq x y z
N THR A 1 9.15 -14.23 -0.41
CA THR A 1 8.25 -13.07 -0.59
C THR A 1 8.17 -12.32 0.72
N VAL A 2 8.61 -11.05 0.75
CA VAL A 2 8.76 -10.25 1.99
C VAL A 2 7.41 -9.94 2.67
N LEU A 3 6.29 -10.10 1.97
CA LEU A 3 4.94 -9.80 2.47
C LEU A 3 4.01 -11.03 2.55
N ALA A 4 4.56 -12.25 2.46
CA ALA A 4 3.72 -13.45 2.46
C ALA A 4 3.11 -13.70 3.84
N GLY A 5 1.77 -13.69 3.92
CA GLY A 5 1.02 -14.02 5.13
C GLY A 5 0.54 -12.81 5.96
N GLN A 6 0.80 -11.58 5.52
CA GLN A 6 0.25 -10.37 6.17
C GLN A 6 -0.90 -9.78 5.35
N SER A 7 -1.99 -9.41 6.03
CA SER A 7 -3.18 -8.84 5.40
C SER A 7 -2.91 -7.42 4.89
N LEU A 8 -3.21 -7.18 3.61
CA LEU A 8 -3.25 -5.84 3.04
C LEU A 8 -4.67 -5.27 3.21
N GLY A 9 -4.76 -4.04 3.71
CA GLY A 9 -6.00 -3.29 3.75
C GLY A 9 -6.21 -2.57 2.42
N LEU A 10 -7.39 -2.76 1.81
CA LEU A 10 -7.87 -1.97 0.70
C LEU A 10 -9.18 -1.32 1.11
N ARG A 11 -9.27 0.00 0.96
CA ARG A 11 -10.46 0.77 1.29
C ARG A 11 -10.75 1.75 0.17
N GLU A 12 -11.96 1.69 -0.39
CA GLU A 12 -12.44 2.73 -1.28
C GLU A 12 -12.67 4.02 -0.48
N VAL A 13 -11.99 5.10 -0.87
CA VAL A 13 -12.06 6.41 -0.20
C VAL A 13 -12.79 7.44 -1.05
N ASP A 14 -12.83 7.22 -2.36
CA ASP A 14 -13.60 7.98 -3.34
C ASP A 14 -13.93 7.06 -4.53
N GLU A 15 -14.82 7.49 -5.43
CA GLU A 15 -15.22 6.71 -6.60
C GLU A 15 -13.98 6.36 -7.46
N GLY A 16 -13.65 5.07 -7.52
CA GLY A 16 -12.48 4.60 -8.27
C GLY A 16 -11.13 4.89 -7.62
N ILE A 17 -11.09 5.49 -6.42
CA ILE A 17 -9.87 5.76 -5.66
C ILE A 17 -9.82 4.88 -4.40
N TRP A 18 -8.75 4.10 -4.28
CA TRP A 18 -8.58 3.11 -3.24
C TRP A 18 -7.34 3.36 -2.41
N LEU A 19 -7.49 3.51 -1.10
CA LEU A 19 -6.39 3.54 -0.15
C LEU A 19 -5.87 2.13 0.09
N VAL A 20 -4.56 1.98 -0.05
CA VAL A 20 -3.79 0.79 0.29
C VAL A 20 -3.14 1.01 1.64
N SER A 21 -3.43 0.16 2.60
CA SER A 21 -2.84 0.22 3.95
C SER A 21 -2.23 -1.13 4.31
N PHE A 22 -1.16 -1.11 5.10
CA PHE A 22 -0.50 -2.30 5.61
C PHE A 22 -0.18 -2.11 7.08
N MET A 23 -0.61 -3.04 7.93
CA MET A 23 -0.58 -2.89 9.39
C MET A 23 -1.33 -1.60 9.82
N HIS A 24 -0.62 -0.63 10.40
CA HIS A 24 -1.16 0.66 10.83
C HIS A 24 -0.73 1.82 9.92
N TYR A 25 -0.20 1.51 8.74
CA TYR A 25 0.38 2.49 7.83
C TYR A 25 -0.39 2.54 6.51
N ASP A 26 -0.63 3.75 6.04
CA ASP A 26 -1.15 4.00 4.70
C ASP A 26 0.04 4.04 3.72
N LEU A 27 -0.04 3.20 2.68
CA LEU A 27 1.02 3.03 1.69
C LEU A 27 0.81 3.89 0.45
N GLY A 28 -0.44 4.19 0.11
CA GLY A 28 -0.75 4.95 -1.09
C GLY A 28 -2.17 4.78 -1.60
N TYR A 29 -2.43 5.39 -2.74
CA TYR A 29 -3.73 5.36 -3.41
C TYR A 29 -3.62 4.68 -4.77
N ILE A 30 -4.57 3.81 -5.08
CA ILE A 30 -4.79 3.29 -6.43
C ILE A 30 -5.89 4.14 -7.05
N ASP A 31 -5.59 4.73 -8.20
CA ASP A 31 -6.58 5.36 -9.06
C ASP A 31 -6.92 4.38 -10.19
N LEU A 32 -8.13 3.83 -10.18
CA LEU A 32 -8.58 2.85 -11.16
C LEU A 32 -8.91 3.48 -12.53
N GLU A 33 -9.30 4.75 -12.55
CA GLU A 33 -9.61 5.47 -13.79
C GLU A 33 -8.32 5.76 -14.56
N GLN A 34 -7.32 6.30 -13.86
CA GLN A 34 -6.02 6.62 -14.42
C GLN A 34 -5.08 5.40 -14.48
N LYS A 35 -5.43 4.30 -13.81
CA LYS A 35 -4.60 3.10 -13.63
C LYS A 35 -3.24 3.44 -13.03
N THR A 36 -3.22 4.36 -12.07
CA THR A 36 -1.99 4.82 -11.40
C THR A 36 -1.96 4.39 -9.95
N LEU A 37 -0.75 4.28 -9.40
CA LEU A 37 -0.50 4.08 -7.98
C LEU A 37 0.27 5.30 -7.48
N GLN A 38 -0.32 6.05 -6.56
CA GLN A 38 0.33 7.15 -5.88
C GLN A 38 0.86 6.66 -4.54
N THR A 39 2.18 6.59 -4.41
CA THR A 39 2.81 6.14 -3.17
C THR A 39 2.91 7.30 -2.17
N LEU A 40 2.52 7.06 -0.93
CA LEU A 40 2.83 7.94 0.19
C LEU A 40 4.27 7.68 0.66
N ASP A 41 4.78 8.56 1.52
CA ASP A 41 6.08 8.37 2.15
C ASP A 41 6.12 7.01 2.85
N ASN A 42 6.99 6.12 2.35
CA ASN A 42 7.09 4.77 2.87
C ASN A 42 7.73 4.81 4.27
N PRO A 43 7.00 4.46 5.35
CA PRO A 43 7.53 4.50 6.70
C PRO A 43 8.62 3.43 6.94
N PHE A 44 8.73 2.44 6.05
CA PHE A 44 9.73 1.38 6.11
C PHE A 44 11.03 1.72 5.35
N GLY A 45 11.05 2.83 4.60
CA GLY A 45 12.20 3.26 3.80
C GLY A 45 12.70 2.21 2.79
N THR A 46 13.91 2.42 2.25
CA THR A 46 14.56 1.51 1.29
C THR A 46 15.07 0.20 1.93
N ARG A 47 15.10 0.10 3.27
CA ARG A 47 15.77 -0.98 3.98
C ARG A 47 14.79 -1.93 4.65
N LEU A 48 13.96 -2.58 3.85
CA LEU A 48 13.37 -3.85 4.26
C LEU A 48 14.48 -4.91 4.17
N SER A 49 15.05 -5.30 5.31
CA SER A 49 15.88 -6.49 5.38
C SER A 49 15.04 -7.70 4.95
N PRO A 50 15.58 -8.64 4.15
CA PRO A 50 14.85 -9.85 3.79
C PRO A 50 14.47 -10.57 5.09
N MET A 51 13.17 -10.75 5.31
CA MET A 51 12.70 -11.58 6.41
C MET A 51 13.22 -13.00 6.17
N SER A 52 13.95 -13.53 7.15
CA SER A 52 14.54 -14.88 7.13
C SER A 52 13.49 -15.98 7.21
#